data_AF-A0A0F9IPV1-F1
#
_entry.id   AF-A0A0F9IPV1-F1
#
_cell.length_a   1.000
_cell.length_b   1.000
_cell.length_c   1.000
_cell.angle_alpha   90.00
_cell.angle_beta   90.00
_cell.angle_gamma   90.00
#
_symmetry.space_group_name_H-M   'P 1'
#
loop_
_entity.id
_entity.type
_entity.pdbx_description
1 polymer ?
#
loop_
_entity_poly.entity_id
_entity_poly.type
_entity_poly.pdbx_seq_one_letter_code
_entity_poly.pdbx_strand_id
1 'polypeptide(L)' 'MKNTLYYGDNLDILRRYIKDESVDLIYLDPPFKSNQDYNVLFKERNGTKSSAQIKAFEDTWH' A
#
# COMPACT_ATOMS: atom_id res chain seq x y z
N MET A 1 -12.08 20.62 -7.98
CA MET A 1 -12.03 19.92 -6.67
C MET A 1 -10.74 20.32 -6.00
N LYS A 2 -10.74 20.73 -4.74
CA LYS A 2 -9.50 21.02 -4.01
C LYS A 2 -9.36 19.96 -2.92
N ASN A 3 -8.36 19.09 -3.07
CA ASN A 3 -7.98 18.01 -2.17
C ASN A 3 -9.08 16.97 -1.90
N THR A 4 -9.07 15.87 -2.64
CA THR A 4 -10.06 14.78 -2.53
C THR A 4 -9.34 13.47 -2.20
N LEU A 5 -9.89 12.70 -1.26
CA LEU A 5 -9.42 11.37 -0.89
C LEU A 5 -10.44 10.33 -1.35
N TYR A 6 -9.98 9.30 -2.05
CA TYR A 6 -10.77 8.13 -2.41
C TYR A 6 -10.25 6.92 -1.62
N TYR A 7 -11.15 6.04 -1.17
CA TYR A 7 -10.82 4.82 -0.46
C TYR A 7 -11.40 3.61 -1.19
N GLY A 8 -10.55 2.64 -1.56
CA GLY A 8 -10.95 1.45 -2.32
C GLY A 8 -9.87 1.01 -3.32
N ASP A 9 -10.25 0.10 -4.22
CA ASP A 9 -9.40 -0.36 -5.32
C ASP A 9 -9.08 0.79 -6.28
N ASN A 10 -7.79 0.95 -6.62
CA ASN A 10 -7.34 2.11 -7.39
C ASN A 10 -7.88 2.10 -8.83
N LEU A 11 -8.03 0.94 -9.46
CA LEU A 11 -8.45 0.83 -10.84
C LEU A 11 -9.94 1.18 -10.98
N ASP A 12 -10.78 0.67 -10.06
CA ASP A 12 -12.19 1.02 -10.02
C ASP A 12 -12.40 2.51 -9.74
N ILE A 13 -11.64 3.08 -8.79
CA ILE A 13 -11.71 4.51 -8.46
C ILE A 13 -11.34 5.38 -9.66
N LEU A 14 -10.18 5.11 -10.28
CA LEU A 14 -9.69 5.90 -11.42
C LEU A 14 -10.71 5.90 -12.55
N ARG A 15 -11.35 4.76 -12.84
CA ARG A 15 -12.34 4.63 -13.92
C ARG A 15 -13.67 5.33 -13.64
N ARG A 16 -14.13 5.35 -12.39
CA ARG A 16 -15.47 5.87 -12.05
C ARG A 16 -15.48 7.36 -11.74
N TYR A 17 -14.41 7.87 -11.13
CA TYR A 17 -14.45 9.18 -10.49
C TYR A 17 -13.46 10.20 -11.08
N ILE A 18 -12.45 9.76 -11.83
CA ILE A 18 -11.45 10.65 -12.44
C ILE A 18 -11.76 10.77 -13.93
N LYS A 19 -11.78 12.01 -14.44
CA LYS A 19 -12.03 12.26 -15.86
C LYS A 19 -10.76 12.03 -16.67
N ASP A 20 -10.93 11.64 -17.92
CA ASP A 20 -9.84 11.59 -18.89
C ASP A 20 -9.16 12.96 -19.01
N GLU A 21 -7.84 12.96 -19.20
CA GLU A 21 -7.01 14.16 -19.43
C GLU A 21 -7.14 15.25 -18.34
N SER A 22 -7.56 14.88 -17.12
CA SER A 22 -7.83 15.84 -16.04
C SER A 22 -6.73 15.95 -14.98
N VAL A 23 -5.61 15.24 -15.16
CA VAL A 23 -4.52 15.15 -14.19
C VAL A 23 -3.20 15.57 -14.85
N ASP A 24 -2.58 16.64 -14.33
CA ASP A 24 -1.32 17.17 -14.86
C ASP A 24 -0.08 16.43 -14.37
N LEU A 25 -0.11 15.88 -13.15
CA LEU A 25 1.03 15.21 -12.52
C LEU A 25 0.56 14.04 -11.64
N ILE A 26 1.26 12.91 -11.77
CA ILE A 26 1.00 11.70 -11.00
C ILE A 26 2.29 11.32 -10.25
N TYR A 27 2.17 11.09 -8.94
CA TYR A 27 3.19 10.44 -8.13
C TYR A 27 2.64 9.12 -7.60
N LEU A 28 3.38 8.03 -7.78
CA LEU A 28 2.99 6.68 -7.36
C LEU A 28 4.21 5.97 -6.78
N ASP A 29 4.00 5.29 -5.65
CA ASP A 29 4.96 4.40 -5.01
C ASP A 29 4.29 3.02 -4.83
N PRO A 30 4.08 2.26 -5.94
CA PRO A 30 3.43 0.96 -5.88
C PRO A 30 4.33 -0.07 -5.17
N PRO A 31 3.75 -1.16 -4.64
CA PRO A 31 4.55 -2.22 -4.03
C PRO A 31 5.56 -2.78 -5.03
N PHE A 32 6.84 -2.82 -4.63
CA PHE A 32 7.89 -3.43 -5.45
C PHE A 32 7.77 -4.96 -5.39
N LYS A 33 7.80 -5.62 -6.56
CA LYS A 33 7.91 -7.09 -6.67
C LYS A 33 9.33 -7.54 -6.28
N SER A 34 9.64 -7.47 -4.99
CA SER A 34 10.96 -7.79 -4.45
C SER A 34 11.11 -9.28 -4.08
N ASN A 35 10.04 -10.07 -4.12
CA ASN A 35 10.01 -11.45 -3.62
C ASN A 35 10.45 -11.54 -2.13
N GLN A 36 10.32 -10.44 -1.38
CA GLN A 36 10.66 -10.39 0.04
C GLN A 36 9.39 -10.35 0.87
N ASP A 37 9.24 -11.31 1.78
CA ASP A 37 8.25 -11.24 2.84
C ASP A 37 8.61 -10.09 3.79
N TYR A 38 7.88 -8.98 3.70
CA TYR A 38 8.02 -7.86 4.62
C TYR A 38 7.43 -8.25 5.98
N ASN A 39 8.23 -8.92 6.80
CA ASN A 39 7.89 -9.22 8.18
C ASN A 39 8.00 -7.93 9.02
N VAL A 40 6.87 -7.37 9.46
CA VAL A 40 6.89 -6.31 10.47
C VAL A 40 7.28 -6.95 11.81
N LEU A 41 8.55 -6.82 12.18
CA LEU A 41 9.04 -7.24 13.48
C LEU A 41 8.62 -6.20 14.52
N PHE A 42 7.53 -6.46 15.24
CA PHE A 42 7.25 -5.71 16.47
C PHE A 42 8.32 -6.06 17.51
N LYS A 43 9.26 -5.13 17.76
CA LYS A 43 10.11 -5.21 18.96
C LYS A 43 9.29 -4.77 20.16
N GLU A 44 9.04 -5.67 21.09
CA GLU A 44 8.54 -5.29 22.42
C GLU A 44 9.60 -4.44 23.14
N ARG A 45 9.14 -3.43 23.90
CA ARG A 45 9.96 -2.41 24.58
C ARG A 45 11.00 -2.97 25.56
N ASN A 46 10.94 -4.26 25.88
CA ASN A 46 11.76 -4.98 26.85
C ASN A 46 12.92 -5.79 26.22
N GLY A 47 13.08 -5.74 24.88
CA GLY A 47 14.20 -6.41 24.20
C GLY A 47 14.05 -7.93 24.03
N THR A 48 12.94 -8.54 24.48
CA THR A 48 12.62 -9.92 24.13
C THR A 48 12.05 -9.99 22.72
N LYS A 49 12.50 -10.97 21.92
CA LYS A 49 11.94 -11.22 20.58
C LYS A 49 10.46 -11.56 20.73
N SER A 50 9.57 -10.70 20.23
CA SER A 50 8.14 -10.99 20.20
C SER A 50 7.91 -12.21 19.30
N SER A 51 7.21 -13.22 19.82
CA SER A 51 6.86 -14.45 19.10
C SER A 51 5.76 -14.25 18.05
N ALA A 52 5.21 -13.04 17.93
CA ALA A 52 4.17 -12.70 16.96
C ALA A 52 4.80 -12.07 15.70
N GLN A 53 5.17 -12.90 14.73
CA GLN A 53 5.23 -12.44 13.34
C GLN A 53 3.78 -12.24 12.88
N ILE A 54 3.32 -10.99 12.90
CA ILE A 54 2.08 -10.61 12.22
C ILE A 54 2.45 -10.48 10.74
N LYS A 55 1.84 -11.31 9.90
CA LYS A 55 1.95 -11.24 8.43
C LYS A 55 1.49 -9.85 8.01
N ALA A 56 2.43 -8.97 7.66
CA ALA A 56 2.09 -7.57 7.41
C ALA A 56 1.42 -7.42 6.05
N PHE A 57 1.99 -8.01 5.00
CA PHE A 57 1.40 -8.11 3.66
C PHE A 57 2.00 -9.33 2.95
N GLU A 58 1.18 -10.09 2.21
CA GLU A 58 1.65 -11.11 1.26
C GLU A 58 2.00 -10.42 -0.06
N ASP A 59 3.08 -10.87 -0.71
CA ASP A 59 3.42 -10.44 -2.06
C ASP A 59 2.25 -10.80 -3.00
N THR A 60 1.58 -9.79 -3.57
CA THR A 60 0.41 -9.96 -4.43
C THR A 60 0.78 -10.21 -5.89
N TRP A 61 2.07 -10.33 -6.21
CA TRP A 61 2.54 -10.51 -7.57
C TRP A 61 2.63 -12.00 -7.96
N HIS A 62 1.56 -12.56 -8.51
CA HIS A 62 1.56 -13.88 -9.16
C HIS A 62 2.48 -13.96 -10.40
#